data_AF-A0A8J7WZR0-F1
#
_entry.id   AF-A0A8J7WZR0-F1
#
_cell.length_a   1.000
_cell.length_b   1.000
_cell.length_c   1.000
_cell.angle_alpha   90.00
_cell.angle_beta   90.00
_cell.angle_gamma   90.00
#
_symmetry.space_group_name_H-M   'P 1'
#
loop_
_entity.id
_entity.type
_entity.pdbx_description
1 polymer ?
#
loop_
_entity_poly.entity_id
_entity_poly.type
_entity_poly.pdbx_seq_one_letter_code
_entity_poly.pdbx_strand_id
1 'polypeptide(L)' 'MSAYLFPPPPVAAIPIRGSSQLFPVKRLFFVGRNYAAHAAEMGFTVDKSRETPFYFTKSLSTLVPSGGALPYPPG' A
#
# COMPACT_ATOMS: atom_id res chain seq x y z
N MET A 1 27.21 13.26 -8.74
CA MET A 1 26.31 12.11 -8.94
C MET A 1 27.02 10.86 -8.50
N SER A 2 26.37 10.01 -7.71
CA SER A 2 26.95 8.73 -7.30
C SER A 2 26.72 7.67 -8.38
N ALA A 3 27.71 6.84 -8.66
CA ALA A 3 27.55 5.68 -9.53
C ALA A 3 27.00 4.50 -8.73
N TYR A 4 25.96 3.83 -9.23
CA TYR A 4 25.46 2.59 -8.65
C TYR A 4 26.31 1.40 -9.12
N LEU A 5 26.50 0.41 -8.25
CA LEU A 5 27.23 -0.82 -8.58
C LEU A 5 26.51 -1.66 -9.65
N PHE A 6 25.17 -1.58 -9.69
CA PHE A 6 24.31 -2.24 -10.67
C PHE A 6 23.07 -1.36 -10.95
N PRO A 7 22.33 -1.58 -12.04
CA PRO A 7 21.14 -0.80 -12.35
C PRO A 7 20.11 -0.86 -11.21
N PRO A 8 19.60 0.28 -10.73
CA PRO A 8 18.56 0.26 -9.71
C PRO A 8 17.25 -0.31 -10.29
N PRO A 9 16.37 -0.87 -9.45
CA PRO A 9 15.03 -1.26 -9.87
C PRO A 9 14.27 -0.09 -10.52
N PRO A 10 13.37 -0.36 -11.48
CA PRO A 10 12.52 0.67 -12.05
C PRO A 10 11.66 1.33 -10.97
N VAL A 11 11.35 2.61 -11.17
CA VAL A 11 10.48 3.36 -10.25
C VAL A 11 9.08 2.75 -10.26
N ALA A 12 8.63 2.29 -9.10
CA ALA A 12 7.25 1.82 -8.93
C ALA A 12 6.28 2.97 -9.24
N ALA A 13 5.32 2.75 -10.12
CA ALA A 13 4.40 3.77 -10.56
C ALA A 13 3.00 3.20 -10.84
N ILE A 14 1.97 4.05 -10.74
CA ILE A 14 0.57 3.67 -11.00
C ILE A 14 0.03 4.40 -12.23
N PRO A 15 -0.89 3.76 -12.99
CA PRO A 15 -1.52 4.40 -14.14
C PRO A 15 -2.40 5.57 -13.72
N ILE A 16 -2.41 6.63 -14.54
CA ILE A 16 -3.31 7.77 -14.39
C ILE A 16 -4.45 7.60 -15.40
N ARG A 17 -5.71 7.66 -14.93
CA ARG A 17 -6.89 7.53 -15.81
C ARG A 17 -6.88 8.62 -16.89
N GLY A 18 -6.97 8.21 -18.15
CA GLY A 18 -7.01 9.14 -19.30
C GLY A 18 -5.65 9.73 -19.70
N SER A 19 -4.54 9.21 -19.17
CA SER A 19 -3.19 9.67 -19.50
C SER A 19 -2.28 8.49 -19.81
N SER A 20 -1.31 8.71 -20.71
CA SER A 20 -0.21 7.77 -20.96
C SER A 20 0.92 7.89 -19.94
N GLN A 21 0.86 8.90 -19.06
CA GLN A 21 1.84 9.10 -18.00
C GLN A 21 1.54 8.22 -16.77
N LEU A 22 2.57 8.00 -15.95
CA LEU A 22 2.49 7.23 -14.72
C LEU A 22 2.80 8.11 -13.51
N PHE A 23 2.14 7.84 -12.37
CA PHE A 23 2.42 8.51 -11.11
C PHE A 23 3.45 7.73 -10.28
N PRO A 24 4.64 8.27 -10.00
CA PRO A 24 5.68 7.57 -9.25
C PRO A 24 5.30 7.45 -7.77
N VAL A 25 5.39 6.24 -7.22
CA VAL A 25 5.03 5.92 -5.83
C VAL A 25 6.28 5.83 -4.97
N LYS A 26 6.29 6.59 -3.86
CA LYS A 26 7.43 6.60 -2.92
C LYS A 26 7.21 5.73 -1.68
N ARG A 27 6.02 5.80 -1.07
CA ARG A 27 5.67 5.04 0.14
C ARG A 27 4.19 4.67 0.11
N LEU A 28 3.89 3.53 0.71
CA LEU A 28 2.53 3.04 0.90
C LEU A 28 2.18 3.12 2.39
N PHE A 29 1.13 3.88 2.72
CA PHE A 29 0.62 4.01 4.09
C PHE A 29 -0.79 3.41 4.15
N PHE A 30 -1.03 2.63 5.19
CA PHE A 30 -2.30 1.98 5.45
C PHE A 30 -2.74 2.33 6.86
N VAL A 31 -4.04 2.51 7.04
CA VAL A 31 -4.65 2.75 8.35
C VAL A 31 -5.39 1.50 8.79
N GLY A 32 -5.10 1.05 10.02
CA GLY A 32 -5.80 -0.09 10.61
C GLY A 32 -7.12 0.33 11.24
N ARG A 33 -8.11 -0.58 11.23
CA ARG A 33 -9.41 -0.44 11.92
C ARG A 33 -10.15 0.88 11.66
N ASN A 34 -10.06 1.42 10.44
CA ASN A 34 -10.64 2.73 10.12
C ASN A 34 -12.19 2.72 10.01
N TYR A 35 -12.79 1.54 9.87
CA TYR A 35 -14.24 1.31 9.78
C TYR A 35 -14.72 0.47 10.97
N ALA A 36 -15.73 0.96 11.68
CA ALA A 36 -16.23 0.34 12.92
C ALA A 36 -16.81 -1.07 12.68
N ALA A 37 -17.59 -1.26 11.61
CA ALA A 37 -18.16 -2.56 11.27
C ALA A 37 -17.07 -3.62 11.00
N HIS A 38 -16.03 -3.26 10.26
CA HIS A 38 -14.92 -4.17 9.97
C HIS A 38 -14.07 -4.45 11.21
N ALA A 39 -13.89 -3.47 12.11
CA ALA A 39 -13.23 -3.74 13.37
C ALA A 39 -14.01 -4.73 14.23
N ALA A 40 -15.35 -4.58 14.30
CA ALA A 40 -16.23 -5.47 15.04
C ALA A 40 -16.22 -6.91 14.48
N GLU A 41 -16.21 -7.08 13.15
CA GLU A 41 -16.01 -8.36 12.47
C GLU A 41 -14.72 -9.07 12.94
N MET A 42 -13.66 -8.30 13.14
CA MET A 42 -12.37 -8.80 13.59
C MET A 42 -12.27 -8.95 15.12
N GLY A 43 -13.38 -8.82 15.85
CA GLY A 43 -13.44 -8.96 17.31
C GLY A 43 -12.93 -7.74 18.09
N PHE A 44 -12.88 -6.56 17.47
CA PHE A 44 -12.41 -5.31 18.08
C PHE A 44 -13.52 -4.24 18.14
N THR A 45 -13.59 -3.51 19.24
CA THR A 45 -14.37 -2.26 19.32
C THR A 45 -13.47 -1.08 18.99
N VAL A 46 -13.95 -0.14 18.15
CA VAL A 46 -13.21 1.10 17.86
C VAL A 46 -13.99 2.26 18.46
N ASP A 47 -13.48 2.79 19.56
CA ASP A 47 -13.96 4.05 20.12
C ASP A 47 -13.19 5.22 19.50
N LYS A 48 -13.77 5.84 18.46
CA LYS A 48 -13.15 6.97 17.76
C LYS A 48 -12.96 8.22 18.65
N SER A 49 -13.56 8.25 19.84
CA SER A 49 -13.37 9.34 20.81
C SER A 49 -12.16 9.13 21.73
N ARG A 50 -11.64 7.89 21.81
CA ARG A 50 -10.55 7.51 22.73
C ARG A 50 -9.33 6.92 22.03
N GLU A 51 -9.52 6.27 20.89
CA GLU A 51 -8.47 5.58 20.17
C GLU A 51 -7.96 6.42 19.00
N THR A 52 -6.64 6.59 18.92
CA THR A 52 -5.97 7.23 17.78
C THR A 52 -5.76 6.23 16.63
N PRO A 53 -5.87 6.68 15.36
CA PRO A 53 -5.52 5.85 14.22
C PRO A 53 -4.09 5.33 14.33
N PHE A 54 -3.88 4.08 13.91
CA PHE A 54 -2.53 3.53 13.75
C PHE A 54 -2.28 3.23 12.29
N TYR A 55 -1.01 3.36 11.92
CA TYR A 55 -0.54 3.20 10.55
C TYR A 55 0.46 2.07 10.44
N PHE A 56 0.43 1.40 9.31
CA PHE A 56 1.46 0.46 8.89
C PHE A 56 1.80 0.69 7.42
N THR A 57 2.91 0.13 6.98
CA THR A 57 3.41 0.29 5.61
C THR A 57 3.52 -1.04 4.90
N LYS A 58 3.51 -1.02 3.58
CA LYS A 58 3.93 -2.16 2.75
C LYS A 58 5.13 -1.76 1.88
N SER A 59 5.94 -2.75 1.51
CA SER A 59 7.02 -2.56 0.54
C SER A 59 6.45 -2.15 -0.82
N LEU A 60 7.17 -1.31 -1.57
CA LEU A 60 6.80 -1.00 -2.95
C LEU A 60 6.77 -2.23 -3.85
N SER A 61 7.51 -3.29 -3.51
CA SER A 61 7.46 -4.57 -4.23
C SER A 61 6.10 -5.29 -4.14
N THR A 62 5.22 -4.88 -3.22
CA THR A 62 3.85 -5.44 -3.14
C THR A 62 2.83 -4.64 -3.95
N LEU A 63 3.25 -3.58 -4.65
CA LEU A 63 2.35 -2.76 -5.46
C LEU A 63 2.06 -3.46 -6.78
N VAL A 64 0.81 -3.91 -6.94
CA VAL A 64 0.31 -4.51 -8.18
C VAL A 64 -0.87 -3.68 -8.68
N PRO A 65 -0.93 -3.34 -9.99
CA PRO A 65 -2.07 -2.65 -10.57
C PRO A 65 -3.38 -3.42 -10.36
N SER A 66 -4.50 -2.69 -10.25
CA SER A 66 -5.82 -3.30 -10.17
C SER A 66 -6.07 -4.22 -11.37
N GLY A 67 -6.58 -5.43 -11.11
CA GLY A 67 -6.78 -6.47 -12.14
C GLY A 67 -5.51 -7.24 -12.51
N GLY A 68 -4.36 -6.93 -11.90
CA GLY A 68 -3.14 -7.70 -12.05
C GLY A 68 -3.21 -9.06 -11.35
N ALA A 69 -2.39 -10.01 -11.81
CA ALA A 69 -2.24 -11.30 -11.15
C ALA A 69 -1.38 -11.16 -9.88
N LEU A 70 -1.90 -11.64 -8.75
CA LEU A 70 -1.17 -11.72 -7.48
C LEU A 70 -1.11 -13.20 -7.05
N PRO A 71 0.08 -13.82 -7.03
CA PRO A 71 0.20 -15.20 -6.58
C PRO A 71 -0.19 -15.34 -5.10
N TYR A 72 -0.79 -16.47 -4.73
CA TYR A 72 -1.06 -16.79 -3.34
C TYR A 72 0.28 -16.93 -2.59
N PRO A 73 0.44 -16.31 -1.40
CA PRO A 73 1.70 -16.36 -0.67
C PRO A 73 2.04 -17.79 -0.23
N PRO A 74 3.33 -18.15 -0.14
CA PRO A 74 3.71 -19.44 0.45
C PRO A 74 3.27 -19.49 1.91
N GLY A 75 2.81 -20.67 2.35
CA GLY A 75 2.45 -20.96 3.74
C GLY A 75 3.66 -21.15 4.65
#